data_AF-A0A932WS49-F1
#
_entry.id   AF-A0A932WS49-F1
#
_cell.length_a   1.000
_cell.length_b   1.000
_cell.length_c   1.000
_cell.angle_alpha   90.00
_cell.angle_beta   90.00
_cell.angle_gamma   90.00
#
_symmetry.space_group_name_H-M   'P 1'
#
loop_
_entity.id
_entity.type
_entity.pdbx_description
1 polymer ?
#
loop_
_entity_poly.entity_id
_entity_poly.type
_entity_poly.pdbx_seq_one_letter_code
_entity_poly.pdbx_strand_id
1 'polypeptide(L)'
;MRTAVNNPWRKLHDLAGVLVKDVWRYAPALRDVARDHRQDGPWITLRNRNEVLETNPAGRGVHCRWTWSSELHACKVVPALGRRLMKLALAQWPISFADLPISTTGRRISFVFAHEGTERLPHLQHVIRTIFAQQGVQAECVVADLSPEPIDSQLPNGVVYVHVDS
;
A
#
# COMPACT_ATOMS: atom_id res chain seq x y z
N MET A 1 28.57 0.18 6.17
CA MET A 1 27.61 -0.03 7.26
C MET A 1 27.99 0.89 8.42
N ARG A 2 27.44 2.13 8.47
CA ARG A 2 27.78 3.11 9.53
C ARG A 2 26.84 2.89 10.71
N THR A 3 27.39 2.42 11.83
CA THR A 3 26.71 2.41 13.14
C THR A 3 26.35 3.84 13.52
N ALA A 4 25.07 4.19 13.46
CA ALA A 4 24.59 5.48 13.92
C ALA A 4 24.85 5.59 15.43
N VAL A 5 25.76 6.50 15.82
CA VAL A 5 25.96 6.89 17.21
C VAL A 5 24.60 7.31 17.78
N ASN A 6 24.15 6.58 18.79
CA ASN A 6 22.87 6.74 19.46
C ASN A 6 22.95 8.01 20.35
N ASN A 7 22.88 9.20 19.75
CA ASN A 7 22.92 10.46 20.49
C ASN A 7 21.51 10.77 21.06
N PRO A 8 21.31 10.70 22.39
CA PRO A 8 20.02 10.95 23.02
C PRO A 8 19.51 12.39 22.78
N TRP A 9 20.42 13.37 22.68
CA TRP A 9 20.06 14.76 22.42
C TRP A 9 19.46 14.97 21.04
N ARG A 10 19.97 14.25 20.04
CA ARG A 10 19.40 14.29 18.67
C ARG A 10 17.99 13.71 18.66
N LYS A 11 17.75 12.59 19.35
CA LYS A 11 16.40 12.00 19.48
C LYS A 11 15.43 12.94 20.19
N LEU A 12 15.87 13.62 21.25
CA LEU A 12 15.04 14.57 21.98
C LEU A 12 14.67 15.78 21.10
N HIS A 13 15.64 16.31 20.36
CA HIS A 13 15.42 17.39 19.41
C HIS A 13 14.46 16.97 18.28
N ASP A 14 14.64 15.78 17.71
CA ASP A 14 13.75 15.25 16.67
C ASP A 14 12.32 15.06 17.20
N LEU A 15 12.17 14.53 18.42
CA LEU A 15 10.88 14.36 19.08
C LEU A 15 10.20 15.72 19.32
N ALA A 16 10.91 16.70 19.87
CA ALA A 16 10.40 18.05 20.05
C ALA A 16 10.00 18.67 18.70
N GLY A 17 10.82 18.46 17.67
CA GLY A 17 10.56 18.90 16.31
C GLY A 17 9.27 18.31 15.74
N VAL A 18 8.99 17.03 15.98
CA VAL A 18 7.74 16.37 15.56
C VAL A 18 6.55 16.88 16.37
N LEU A 19 6.69 16.97 17.69
CA LEU A 19 5.61 17.43 18.57
C LEU A 19 5.14 18.85 18.25
N VAL A 20 6.08 19.75 17.97
CA VAL A 20 5.76 21.16 17.69
C VAL A 20 5.23 21.34 16.27
N LYS A 21 5.88 20.73 15.27
CA LYS A 21 5.64 21.10 13.87
C LYS A 21 4.77 20.12 13.09
N ASP A 22 4.61 18.87 13.55
CA ASP A 22 3.83 17.86 12.82
C ASP A 22 2.52 17.49 13.50
N VAL A 23 2.38 17.66 14.82
CA VAL A 23 1.15 17.26 15.55
C VAL A 23 -0.12 17.88 14.99
N TRP A 24 -0.10 19.17 14.64
CA TRP A 24 -1.29 19.84 14.07
C TRP A 24 -1.68 19.29 12.69
N ARG A 25 -0.70 18.81 11.89
CA ARG A 25 -0.95 18.20 10.58
C ARG A 25 -1.49 16.78 10.70
N TYR A 26 -1.01 16.03 11.70
CA TYR A 26 -1.44 14.67 11.96
C TYR A 26 -2.75 14.62 12.77
N ALA A 27 -3.10 15.66 13.52
CA ALA A 27 -4.30 15.67 14.36
C ALA A 27 -5.60 15.37 13.59
N PRO A 28 -5.88 15.97 12.41
CA PRO A 28 -7.05 15.59 11.61
C PRO A 28 -7.01 14.12 11.18
N ALA A 29 -5.86 13.66 10.68
CA ALA A 29 -5.64 12.29 10.23
C ALA A 29 -5.81 11.24 11.34
N LEU A 30 -5.59 11.61 12.61
CA LEU A 30 -5.72 10.71 13.76
C LEU A 30 -7.08 10.77 14.45
N ARG A 31 -7.85 11.84 14.23
CA ARG A 31 -9.19 12.04 14.80
C ARG A 31 -10.26 11.40 13.94
N ASP A 32 -10.07 11.41 12.64
CA ASP A 32 -11.05 10.91 11.70
C ASP A 32 -10.85 9.42 11.44
N VAL A 33 -11.78 8.62 11.95
CA VAL A 33 -11.96 7.24 11.50
C VAL A 33 -12.94 7.36 10.36
N ALA A 34 -12.46 7.55 9.14
CA ALA A 34 -13.34 7.62 7.98
C ALA A 34 -14.21 6.35 7.97
N ARG A 35 -15.51 6.52 8.27
CA ARG A 35 -16.48 5.43 8.42
C ARG A 35 -16.96 4.89 7.07
N ASP A 36 -16.64 5.61 5.99
CA ASP A 36 -17.00 5.28 4.63
C ASP A 36 -15.73 5.05 3.80
N HIS A 37 -15.60 3.85 3.25
CA HIS A 37 -14.53 3.42 2.35
C HIS A 37 -14.61 4.11 0.97
N ARG A 38 -15.70 4.84 0.68
CA ARG A 38 -15.91 5.53 -0.61
C ARG A 38 -15.40 6.96 -0.66
N GLN A 39 -14.94 7.49 0.48
CA GLN A 39 -14.34 8.82 0.61
C GLN A 39 -12.91 8.65 1.05
N ASP A 40 -12.00 9.54 0.66
CA ASP A 40 -10.62 9.46 1.14
C ASP A 40 -10.51 10.02 2.56
N GLY A 41 -9.77 9.31 3.41
CA GLY A 41 -9.52 9.77 4.77
C GLY A 41 -8.47 10.88 4.80
N PRO A 42 -8.47 11.74 5.82
CA PRO A 42 -7.48 12.82 5.93
C PRO A 42 -6.02 12.33 5.96
N TRP A 43 -5.79 11.06 6.30
CA TRP A 43 -4.47 10.44 6.27
C TRP A 43 -3.84 10.42 4.86
N ILE A 44 -4.64 10.45 3.79
CA ILE A 44 -4.13 10.47 2.40
C ILE A 44 -3.32 11.75 2.10
N THR A 45 -3.54 12.81 2.87
CA THR A 45 -2.87 14.10 2.70
C THR A 45 -1.58 14.24 3.50
N LEU A 46 -1.21 13.22 4.29
CA LEU A 46 0.01 13.22 5.08
C LEU A 46 1.25 13.09 4.20
N ARG A 47 2.24 13.93 4.49
CA ARG A 47 3.52 13.98 3.78
C ARG A 47 4.61 14.60 4.65
N ASN A 48 5.87 14.34 4.33
CA ASN A 48 7.01 15.03 4.95
C ASN A 48 7.00 16.52 4.57
N ARG A 49 7.71 17.33 5.35
CA ARG A 49 7.66 18.79 5.20
C ARG A 49 8.23 19.31 3.88
N ASN A 50 9.14 18.56 3.28
CA ASN A 50 9.77 18.83 1.98
C ASN A 50 9.05 18.15 0.81
N GLU A 51 7.91 17.49 1.05
CA GLU A 51 7.13 16.80 0.02
C GLU A 51 5.89 17.60 -0.35
N VAL A 52 5.44 17.42 -1.60
CA VAL A 52 4.28 18.10 -2.16
C VAL A 52 3.31 17.08 -2.73
N LEU A 53 2.07 17.15 -2.25
CA LEU A 53 0.94 16.40 -2.80
C LEU A 53 0.11 17.34 -3.67
N GLU A 54 -0.29 16.87 -4.84
CA GLU A 54 -1.29 17.50 -5.69
C GLU A 54 -2.63 16.80 -5.51
N THR A 55 -3.69 17.56 -5.25
CA THR A 55 -5.03 17.01 -5.12
C THR A 55 -5.64 16.83 -6.51
N ASN A 56 -6.33 15.70 -6.72
CA ASN A 56 -7.14 15.52 -7.91
C ASN A 56 -8.30 16.53 -7.93
N PRO A 57 -8.53 17.27 -9.03
CA PRO A 57 -9.70 18.15 -9.17
C PRO A 57 -11.05 17.45 -8.96
N ALA A 58 -11.13 16.14 -9.25
CA ALA A 58 -12.31 15.31 -9.00
C ALA A 58 -12.46 14.90 -7.51
N GLY A 59 -11.57 15.36 -6.63
CA GLY A 59 -11.66 15.20 -5.18
C GLY A 59 -11.19 13.85 -4.63
N ARG A 60 -10.80 12.89 -5.49
CA ARG A 60 -10.33 11.55 -5.07
C ARG A 60 -8.85 11.31 -5.34
N GLY A 61 -8.15 10.81 -4.33
CA GLY A 61 -6.74 10.50 -4.38
C GLY A 61 -5.85 11.73 -4.32
N VAL A 62 -4.54 11.48 -4.21
CA VAL A 62 -3.49 12.49 -4.27
C VAL A 62 -2.39 12.02 -5.21
N HIS A 63 -1.77 12.96 -5.90
CA HIS A 63 -0.58 12.73 -6.71
C HIS A 63 0.66 13.18 -5.94
N CYS A 64 1.63 12.28 -5.84
CA CYS A 64 2.89 12.50 -5.13
C CYS A 64 3.90 13.19 -6.06
N ARG A 65 4.26 14.44 -5.82
CA ARG A 65 5.28 15.17 -6.60
C ARG A 65 6.70 14.85 -6.13
N TRP A 66 7.06 13.59 -6.12
CA TRP A 66 8.42 13.15 -5.82
C TRP A 66 8.65 11.78 -6.45
N THR A 67 9.91 11.46 -6.75
CA THR A 67 10.26 10.29 -7.57
C THR A 67 10.13 8.96 -6.84
N TRP A 68 10.49 8.91 -5.54
CA TRP A 68 10.61 7.65 -4.79
C TRP A 68 9.85 7.69 -3.48
N SER A 69 9.32 6.55 -3.04
CA SER A 69 8.71 6.42 -1.72
C SER A 69 9.68 6.83 -0.61
N SER A 70 9.16 7.57 0.37
CA SER A 70 9.89 8.00 1.56
C SER A 70 9.14 7.55 2.82
N GLU A 71 9.88 7.31 3.90
CA GLU A 71 9.26 7.10 5.20
C GLU A 71 8.71 8.42 5.73
N LEU A 72 7.53 8.40 6.33
CA LEU A 72 7.03 9.54 7.10
C LEU A 72 7.94 9.76 8.32
N HIS A 73 8.69 10.87 8.34
CA HIS A 73 9.67 11.19 9.37
C HIS A 73 9.07 11.14 10.77
N ALA A 74 7.86 11.67 10.94
CA ALA A 74 7.16 11.66 12.24
C ALA A 74 6.89 10.22 12.73
N CYS A 75 6.61 9.28 11.83
CA CYS A 75 6.39 7.87 12.19
C CYS A 75 7.68 7.15 12.56
N LYS A 76 8.81 7.58 11.98
CA LYS A 76 10.14 7.09 12.36
C LYS A 76 10.56 7.54 13.75
N VAL A 77 10.27 8.81 14.08
CA VAL A 77 10.57 9.38 15.40
C VAL A 77 9.59 8.89 16.47
N VAL A 78 8.31 8.72 16.12
CA VAL A 78 7.24 8.25 17.01
C VAL A 78 6.54 7.02 16.41
N PRO A 79 7.05 5.80 16.62
CA PRO A 79 6.50 4.58 15.99
C PRO A 79 5.02 4.30 16.32
N ALA A 80 4.56 4.74 17.50
CA ALA A 80 3.15 4.62 17.88
C ALA A 80 2.22 5.41 16.94
N LEU A 81 2.70 6.52 16.37
CA LEU A 81 1.99 7.30 15.35
C LEU A 81 1.79 6.48 14.08
N GLY A 82 2.87 5.86 13.58
CA GLY A 82 2.81 5.00 12.39
C GLY A 82 1.86 3.81 12.59
N ARG A 83 1.91 3.16 13.75
CA ARG A 83 0.97 2.07 14.10
C ARG A 83 -0.48 2.54 14.07
N ARG A 84 -0.77 3.72 14.64
CA ARG A 84 -2.13 4.26 14.66
C ARG A 84 -2.62 4.62 13.26
N LEU A 85 -1.77 5.25 12.44
CA LEU A 85 -2.11 5.59 11.06
C LEU A 85 -2.36 4.34 10.21
N MET A 86 -1.51 3.33 10.33
CA MET A 86 -1.71 2.06 9.64
C MET A 86 -3.05 1.43 10.01
N LYS A 87 -3.41 1.41 11.31
CA LYS A 87 -4.72 0.92 11.76
C LYS A 87 -5.88 1.70 11.16
N LEU A 88 -5.76 3.03 11.06
CA LEU A 88 -6.81 3.88 10.47
C LEU A 88 -6.93 3.63 8.97
N ALA A 89 -5.81 3.58 8.25
CA ALA A 89 -5.79 3.28 6.81
C ALA A 89 -6.41 1.90 6.52
N LEU A 90 -6.05 0.88 7.30
CA LEU A 90 -6.60 -0.49 7.13
C LEU A 90 -8.06 -0.62 7.61
N ALA A 91 -8.52 0.22 8.53
CA ALA A 91 -9.93 0.26 8.90
C ALA A 91 -10.80 0.82 7.77
N GLN A 92 -10.26 1.78 7.01
CA GLN A 92 -10.96 2.39 5.87
C GLN A 92 -10.81 1.58 4.58
N TRP A 93 -9.62 1.06 4.32
CA TRP A 93 -9.26 0.24 3.16
C TRP A 93 -8.79 -1.14 3.62
N PRO A 94 -9.72 -2.01 4.04
CA PRO A 94 -9.37 -3.32 4.54
C PRO A 94 -8.78 -4.20 3.44
N ILE A 95 -7.70 -4.89 3.75
CA ILE A 95 -7.14 -5.92 2.88
C ILE A 95 -8.01 -7.17 3.02
N SER A 96 -8.63 -7.57 1.92
CA SER A 96 -9.42 -8.78 1.83
C SER A 96 -8.74 -9.78 0.90
N PHE A 97 -9.05 -11.06 1.06
CA PHE A 97 -8.49 -12.15 0.25
C PHE A 97 -9.63 -13.02 -0.26
N ALA A 98 -9.54 -13.45 -1.52
CA ALA A 98 -10.47 -14.41 -2.12
C ALA A 98 -9.69 -15.40 -3.00
N ASP A 99 -10.07 -16.68 -2.96
CA ASP A 99 -9.43 -17.72 -3.78
C ASP A 99 -9.92 -17.75 -5.23
N LEU A 100 -11.02 -17.05 -5.52
CA LEU A 100 -11.61 -16.89 -6.86
C LEU A 100 -11.99 -15.42 -7.08
N PRO A 101 -11.96 -14.91 -8.32
CA PRO A 101 -12.40 -13.57 -8.64
C PRO A 101 -13.84 -13.32 -8.16
N ILE A 102 -14.05 -12.28 -7.36
CA ILE A 102 -15.41 -11.88 -7.00
C ILE A 102 -16.09 -11.33 -8.26
N SER A 103 -17.26 -11.89 -8.60
CA SER A 103 -18.06 -11.41 -9.72
C SER A 103 -18.64 -10.04 -9.36
N THR A 104 -18.28 -9.02 -10.13
CA THR A 104 -18.80 -7.66 -9.95
C THR A 104 -19.22 -7.06 -11.28
N THR A 105 -20.12 -6.08 -11.24
CA THR A 105 -20.37 -5.17 -12.35
C THR A 105 -19.46 -3.97 -12.22
N GLY A 106 -18.65 -3.65 -13.22
CA GLY A 106 -17.72 -2.53 -13.13
C GLY A 106 -16.77 -2.41 -14.31
N ARG A 107 -15.76 -1.53 -14.19
CA ARG A 107 -14.69 -1.41 -15.18
C ARG A 107 -13.85 -2.69 -15.18
N ARG A 108 -13.42 -3.13 -16.35
CA ARG A 108 -12.51 -4.26 -16.52
C ARG A 108 -11.07 -3.78 -16.31
N ILE A 109 -10.33 -4.49 -15.47
CA ILE A 109 -8.92 -4.24 -15.18
C ILE A 109 -8.19 -5.58 -15.27
N SER A 110 -7.17 -5.66 -16.11
CA SER A 110 -6.30 -6.83 -16.21
C SER A 110 -4.97 -6.52 -15.53
N PHE A 111 -4.57 -7.36 -14.58
CA PHE A 111 -3.28 -7.31 -13.91
C PHE A 111 -2.38 -8.37 -14.52
N VAL A 112 -1.24 -7.96 -15.06
CA VAL A 112 -0.28 -8.87 -15.70
C VAL A 112 0.97 -8.95 -14.82
N PHE A 113 1.33 -10.18 -14.43
CA PHE A 113 2.52 -10.46 -13.65
C PHE A 113 3.50 -11.28 -14.49
N ALA A 114 4.72 -10.78 -14.64
CA ALA A 114 5.85 -11.62 -15.02
C ALA A 114 6.43 -12.22 -13.73
N HIS A 115 6.56 -13.55 -13.69
CA HIS A 115 7.06 -14.25 -12.51
C HIS A 115 8.06 -15.34 -12.91
N GLU A 116 9.07 -15.54 -12.09
CA GLU A 116 10.07 -16.59 -12.26
C GLU A 116 10.42 -17.17 -10.88
N GLY A 117 10.51 -18.49 -10.82
CA GLY A 117 10.91 -19.26 -9.64
C GLY A 117 9.84 -19.33 -8.56
N THR A 118 10.21 -19.90 -7.42
CA THR A 118 9.28 -20.18 -6.31
C THR A 118 9.54 -19.33 -5.07
N GLU A 119 10.67 -18.63 -4.98
CA GLU A 119 11.05 -17.87 -3.79
C GLU A 119 10.02 -16.79 -3.41
N ARG A 120 9.41 -16.15 -4.43
CA ARG A 120 8.42 -15.09 -4.24
C ARG A 120 6.99 -15.53 -4.55
N LEU A 121 6.79 -16.81 -4.88
CA LEU A 121 5.48 -17.36 -5.22
C LEU A 121 4.45 -17.16 -4.11
N PRO A 122 4.77 -17.35 -2.80
CA PRO A 122 3.80 -17.06 -1.75
C PRO A 122 3.34 -15.59 -1.75
N HIS A 123 4.22 -14.64 -2.09
CA HIS A 123 3.85 -13.23 -2.18
C HIS A 123 2.94 -12.97 -3.39
N LEU A 124 3.23 -13.58 -4.54
CA LEU A 124 2.38 -13.50 -5.73
C LEU A 124 0.97 -14.04 -5.45
N GLN A 125 0.86 -15.21 -4.80
CA GLN A 125 -0.42 -15.79 -4.42
C GLN A 125 -1.25 -14.83 -3.54
N HIS A 126 -0.63 -14.17 -2.55
CA HIS A 126 -1.32 -13.20 -1.71
C HIS A 126 -1.77 -11.98 -2.52
N VAL A 127 -0.93 -11.44 -3.41
CA VAL A 127 -1.30 -10.31 -4.28
C VAL A 127 -2.51 -10.67 -5.15
N ILE A 128 -2.48 -11.84 -5.82
CA ILE A 128 -3.60 -12.33 -6.64
C ILE A 128 -4.88 -12.44 -5.79
N ARG A 129 -4.79 -13.06 -4.60
CA ARG A 129 -5.94 -13.16 -3.69
C ARG A 129 -6.51 -11.81 -3.27
N THR A 130 -5.66 -10.79 -3.09
CA THR A 130 -6.16 -9.43 -2.79
C THR A 130 -6.82 -8.76 -3.99
N ILE A 131 -6.36 -9.07 -5.21
CA ILE A 131 -6.97 -8.58 -6.46
C ILE A 131 -8.33 -9.27 -6.69
N PHE A 132 -8.41 -10.58 -6.46
CA PHE A 132 -9.67 -11.32 -6.55
C PHE A 132 -10.72 -10.82 -5.57
N ALA A 133 -10.30 -10.29 -4.42
CA ALA A 133 -11.20 -9.71 -3.42
C ALA A 133 -11.69 -8.28 -3.75
N GLN A 134 -11.23 -7.67 -4.86
CA GLN A 134 -11.64 -6.30 -5.20
C GLN A 134 -13.12 -6.23 -5.55
N GLN A 135 -13.79 -5.18 -5.08
CA GLN A 135 -15.21 -4.92 -5.34
C GLN A 135 -15.40 -3.73 -6.29
N GLY A 136 -16.48 -3.76 -7.09
CA GLY A 136 -16.82 -2.68 -8.03
C GLY A 136 -15.94 -2.60 -9.28
N VAL A 137 -15.06 -3.59 -9.48
CA VAL A 137 -14.23 -3.76 -10.67
C VAL A 137 -14.21 -5.22 -11.10
N GLN A 138 -14.20 -5.47 -12.41
CA GLN A 138 -13.98 -6.79 -12.98
C GLN A 138 -12.48 -6.99 -13.14
N ALA A 139 -11.87 -7.63 -12.15
CA ALA A 139 -10.44 -7.90 -12.14
C ALA A 139 -10.13 -9.25 -12.79
N GLU A 140 -9.14 -9.26 -13.67
CA GLU A 140 -8.51 -10.45 -14.22
C GLU A 140 -7.03 -10.45 -13.81
N CYS A 141 -6.48 -11.62 -13.48
CA CYS A 141 -5.05 -11.79 -13.24
C CYS A 141 -4.46 -12.71 -14.29
N VAL A 142 -3.46 -12.22 -15.00
CA VAL A 142 -2.65 -12.98 -15.96
C VAL A 142 -1.26 -13.19 -15.37
N VAL A 143 -0.80 -14.42 -15.31
CA VAL A 143 0.58 -14.74 -14.87
C VAL A 143 1.34 -15.30 -16.06
N ALA A 144 2.34 -14.55 -16.50
CA ALA A 144 3.36 -14.99 -17.45
C ALA A 144 4.51 -15.61 -16.65
N ASP A 145 4.57 -16.95 -16.66
CA ASP A 145 5.57 -17.73 -15.96
C ASP A 145 6.81 -17.95 -16.84
N LEU A 146 7.95 -17.51 -16.35
CA LEU A 146 9.28 -17.61 -16.96
C LEU A 146 10.13 -18.69 -16.29
N SER A 147 9.55 -19.45 -15.36
CA SER A 147 10.25 -20.50 -14.62
C SER A 147 10.60 -21.68 -15.54
N PRO A 148 11.71 -22.40 -15.30
CA PRO A 148 12.00 -23.63 -16.04
C PRO A 148 10.95 -24.74 -15.80
N GLU A 149 10.35 -24.76 -14.61
CA GLU A 149 9.28 -25.67 -14.24
C GLU A 149 7.97 -24.89 -14.05
N PRO A 150 6.86 -25.30 -14.70
CA PRO A 150 5.57 -24.63 -14.59
C PRO A 150 5.05 -24.52 -13.15
N ILE A 151 4.61 -23.31 -12.76
CA ILE A 151 4.04 -23.08 -11.42
C ILE A 151 2.49 -23.04 -11.38
N ASP A 152 1.81 -23.30 -12.49
CA ASP A 152 0.34 -23.17 -12.65
C ASP A 152 -0.47 -23.80 -11.50
N SER A 153 -0.16 -25.05 -11.17
CA SER A 153 -0.84 -25.80 -10.10
C SER A 153 -0.73 -25.19 -8.70
N GLN A 154 0.17 -24.23 -8.51
CA GLN A 154 0.40 -23.52 -7.26
C GLN A 154 -0.30 -22.16 -7.23
N LEU A 155 -0.88 -21.69 -8.34
CA LEU A 155 -1.55 -20.40 -8.40
C LEU A 155 -3.01 -20.50 -7.95
N PRO A 156 -3.61 -19.41 -7.44
CA PRO A 156 -5.04 -19.37 -7.14
C PRO A 156 -5.89 -19.68 -8.39
N ASN A 157 -6.99 -20.39 -8.18
CA ASN A 157 -7.91 -20.72 -9.26
C ASN A 157 -8.47 -19.45 -9.93
N GLY A 158 -8.63 -19.46 -11.25
CA GLY A 158 -9.15 -18.31 -12.01
C GLY A 158 -8.09 -17.31 -12.47
N VAL A 159 -6.81 -17.60 -12.25
CA VAL A 159 -5.71 -16.95 -12.95
C VAL A 159 -5.68 -17.42 -14.41
N VAL A 160 -5.41 -16.50 -15.34
CA VAL A 160 -5.04 -16.84 -16.71
C VAL A 160 -3.54 -17.09 -16.73
N TYR A 161 -3.15 -18.36 -16.85
CA TYR A 161 -1.75 -18.77 -16.83
C TYR A 161 -1.18 -18.85 -18.25
N VAL A 162 0.02 -18.31 -18.44
CA VAL A 162 0.80 -18.40 -19.67
C VAL A 162 2.21 -18.82 -19.30
N HIS A 163 2.65 -19.98 -19.76
CA HIS A 163 4.06 -20.37 -19.68
C HIS A 163 4.80 -19.77 -20.87
N VAL A 164 5.91 -19.10 -20.59
CA VAL A 164 6.74 -18.46 -21.61
C VAL A 164 8.04 -19.23 -21.69
N ASP A 165 8.15 -20.08 -22.71
CA ASP A 165 9.39 -20.79 -23.02
C ASP A 165 10.48 -19.77 -23.37
N SER A 166 11.49 -19.65 -22.51
CA SER A 166 12.67 -18.78 -22.69
C SER A 166 13.79 -19.47 -23.44
#